data_AF-A0AAU7LSJ5-F1
#
_entry.id   AF-A0AAU7LSJ5-F1
#
_cell.length_a   1.000
_cell.length_b   1.000
_cell.length_c   1.000
_cell.angle_alpha   90.00
_cell.angle_beta   90.00
_cell.angle_gamma   90.00
#
_symmetry.space_group_name_H-M   'P 1'
#
loop_
_entity.id
_entity.type
_entity.pdbx_description
1 polymer ?
#
loop_
_entity_poly.entity_id
_entity_poly.type
_entity_poly.pdbx_seq_one_letter_code
_entity_poly.pdbx_strand_id
1 'polypeptide(L)'
;MPEPKNDSRRAYASAPVNQRTAPREVSKPPPVHASLKARAQKARQRQLLGPSISELLARRTSDAPRRHDKLHPGVIAATVCAVAAASALVLIRTGTGLALAAALAALGGASWLWQHRSQRAASETMPMPAGPPPFDTEALRRIDEAFEATAAIVTGPMLAALVSLKAAAVRMALALNGVQADDGFTLDDRMYVIESIRRYIPDTLSAYLQVPAAQRPVPGAGEGKSANDLLQGQLALLQSELEQREQRLHGSAVEALLRQQRFLQSKATRS
;
A
#
# COMPACT_ATOMS: atom_id res chain seq x y z
N MET A 1 -81.73 -3.07 -60.88
CA MET A 1 -80.54 -2.69 -60.11
C MET A 1 -80.36 -3.72 -58.99
N PRO A 2 -79.50 -4.74 -59.15
CA PRO A 2 -79.17 -5.66 -58.06
C PRO A 2 -77.88 -5.23 -57.35
N GLU A 3 -77.89 -5.29 -56.01
CA GLU A 3 -76.75 -5.05 -55.12
C GLU A 3 -75.64 -6.13 -55.26
N PRO A 4 -74.36 -5.78 -55.08
CA PRO A 4 -73.29 -6.76 -55.08
C PRO A 4 -73.16 -7.50 -53.74
N LYS A 5 -73.13 -8.84 -53.82
CA LYS A 5 -72.85 -9.78 -52.73
C LYS A 5 -71.44 -9.59 -52.16
N ASN A 6 -71.36 -9.55 -50.84
CA ASN A 6 -70.12 -9.44 -50.07
C ASN A 6 -69.47 -10.82 -49.93
N ASP A 7 -68.36 -11.06 -50.64
CA ASP A 7 -67.66 -12.33 -50.69
C ASP A 7 -66.61 -12.40 -49.55
N SER A 8 -66.95 -13.07 -48.45
CA SER A 8 -66.19 -13.13 -47.20
C SER A 8 -65.08 -14.18 -47.21
N ARG A 9 -64.27 -14.23 -48.27
CA ARG A 9 -63.06 -15.08 -48.34
C ARG A 9 -61.88 -14.38 -49.00
N ARG A 10 -61.35 -13.34 -48.35
CA ARG A 10 -60.00 -12.85 -48.61
C ARG A 10 -59.31 -12.50 -47.29
N ALA A 11 -58.46 -13.39 -46.82
CA ALA A 11 -57.51 -13.09 -45.75
C ALA A 11 -56.37 -12.26 -46.35
N TYR A 12 -56.31 -10.97 -46.01
CA TYR A 12 -55.15 -10.13 -46.30
C TYR A 12 -54.03 -10.49 -45.31
N ALA A 13 -52.98 -11.14 -45.77
CA ALA A 13 -51.75 -11.27 -45.02
C ALA A 13 -50.97 -9.94 -45.11
N SER A 14 -51.11 -9.09 -44.10
CA SER A 14 -50.34 -7.86 -43.93
C SER A 14 -48.99 -8.14 -43.26
N ALA A 15 -48.13 -8.90 -43.93
CA ALA A 15 -46.73 -9.06 -43.52
C ALA A 15 -45.81 -8.78 -44.70
N PRO A 16 -44.75 -7.95 -44.53
CA PRO A 16 -43.84 -7.64 -45.62
C PRO A 16 -43.04 -8.89 -46.03
N VAL A 17 -43.16 -9.27 -47.30
CA VAL A 17 -42.48 -10.42 -47.93
C VAL A 17 -40.97 -10.16 -48.16
N ASN A 18 -40.45 -8.98 -47.78
CA ASN A 18 -39.04 -8.63 -47.90
C ASN A 18 -38.45 -8.18 -46.55
N GLN A 19 -37.59 -9.02 -45.97
CA GLN A 19 -36.82 -8.71 -44.76
C GLN A 19 -35.75 -7.61 -44.98
N ARG A 20 -35.50 -7.20 -46.23
CA ARG A 20 -34.53 -6.13 -46.56
C ARG A 20 -35.05 -4.70 -46.33
N THR A 21 -36.35 -4.51 -46.15
CA THR A 21 -36.97 -3.19 -45.93
C THR A 21 -37.54 -3.02 -44.51
N ALA A 22 -37.31 -3.98 -43.61
CA ALA A 22 -37.62 -3.77 -42.20
C ALA A 22 -36.73 -2.65 -41.64
N PRO A 23 -37.27 -1.65 -40.93
CA PRO A 23 -36.45 -0.66 -40.24
C PRO A 23 -35.54 -1.44 -39.29
N ARG A 24 -34.22 -1.34 -39.52
CA ARG A 24 -33.22 -1.96 -38.67
C ARG A 24 -33.35 -1.31 -37.30
N GLU A 25 -34.03 -2.00 -36.40
CA GLU A 25 -34.14 -1.62 -35.00
C GLU A 25 -32.72 -1.43 -34.48
N VAL A 26 -32.37 -0.19 -34.17
CA VAL A 26 -31.07 0.16 -33.61
C VAL A 26 -31.01 -0.51 -32.25
N SER A 27 -30.37 -1.66 -32.20
CA SER A 27 -30.20 -2.44 -30.99
C SER A 27 -29.61 -1.54 -29.91
N LYS A 28 -30.39 -1.35 -28.82
CA LYS A 28 -29.91 -0.63 -27.64
C LYS A 28 -28.58 -1.25 -27.21
N PRO A 29 -27.54 -0.43 -26.93
CA PRO A 29 -26.27 -0.96 -26.46
C PRO A 29 -26.52 -1.81 -25.21
N PRO A 30 -25.88 -3.00 -25.10
CA PRO A 30 -26.11 -3.91 -24.00
C PRO A 30 -25.84 -3.19 -22.66
N PRO A 31 -26.64 -3.46 -21.62
CA PRO A 31 -26.45 -2.83 -20.32
C PRO A 31 -25.07 -3.22 -19.79
N VAL A 32 -24.13 -2.25 -19.77
CA VAL A 32 -22.81 -2.45 -19.20
C VAL A 32 -22.99 -2.74 -17.72
N HIS A 33 -22.78 -4.00 -17.32
CA HIS A 33 -22.89 -4.46 -15.94
C HIS A 33 -22.07 -3.55 -15.00
N ALA A 34 -22.65 -3.15 -13.87
CA ALA A 34 -22.03 -2.26 -12.89
C ALA A 34 -20.63 -2.74 -12.43
N SER A 35 -20.41 -4.06 -12.42
CA SER A 35 -19.13 -4.70 -12.11
C SER A 35 -18.01 -4.36 -13.11
N LEU A 36 -18.34 -4.22 -14.40
CA LEU A 36 -17.36 -3.85 -15.43
C LEU A 36 -16.97 -2.37 -15.30
N LYS A 37 -17.94 -1.50 -14.99
CA LYS A 37 -17.67 -0.08 -14.72
C LYS A 37 -16.76 0.07 -13.50
N ALA A 38 -17.05 -0.64 -12.41
CA ALA A 38 -16.23 -0.64 -11.20
C ALA A 38 -14.80 -1.15 -11.47
N ARG A 39 -14.64 -2.22 -12.27
CA ARG A 39 -13.31 -2.73 -12.67
C ARG A 39 -12.54 -1.73 -13.53
N ALA A 40 -13.19 -1.10 -14.50
CA ALA A 40 -12.55 -0.10 -15.35
C ALA A 40 -12.14 1.15 -14.55
N GLN A 41 -12.99 1.61 -13.63
CA GLN A 41 -12.67 2.70 -12.71
C GLN A 41 -11.47 2.35 -11.83
N LYS A 42 -11.47 1.16 -11.20
CA LYS A 42 -10.36 0.67 -10.39
C LYS A 42 -9.04 0.56 -11.17
N ALA A 43 -9.10 0.11 -12.43
CA ALA A 43 -7.93 0.04 -13.30
C ALA A 43 -7.38 1.44 -13.62
N ARG A 44 -8.25 2.39 -13.96
CA ARG A 44 -7.87 3.78 -14.21
C ARG A 44 -7.30 4.45 -12.97
N GLN A 45 -7.87 4.20 -11.79
CA GLN A 45 -7.35 4.70 -10.51
C GLN A 45 -5.94 4.19 -10.25
N ARG A 46 -5.70 2.88 -10.42
CA ARG A 46 -4.36 2.30 -10.27
C ARG A 46 -3.35 2.89 -11.25
N GLN A 47 -3.77 3.24 -12.46
CA GLN A 47 -2.92 3.91 -13.43
C GLN A 47 -2.54 5.34 -13.00
N LEU A 48 -3.46 6.07 -12.35
CA LEU A 48 -3.24 7.47 -11.97
C LEU A 48 -2.54 7.62 -10.62
N LEU A 49 -2.96 6.85 -9.61
CA LEU A 49 -2.54 7.02 -8.21
C LEU A 49 -1.77 5.83 -7.64
N GLY A 50 -1.68 4.70 -8.35
CA GLY A 50 -1.18 3.45 -7.79
C GLY A 50 -2.13 2.81 -6.76
N PRO A 51 -1.66 1.86 -5.93
CA PRO A 51 -2.46 1.21 -4.88
C PRO A 51 -2.92 2.22 -3.81
N SER A 52 -4.02 1.92 -3.12
CA SER A 52 -4.57 2.77 -2.06
C SER A 52 -3.63 2.82 -0.84
N ILE A 53 -3.73 3.87 -0.02
CA ILE A 53 -2.95 4.00 1.21
C ILE A 53 -3.30 2.83 2.15
N SER A 54 -4.57 2.50 2.29
CA SER A 54 -5.02 1.31 3.03
C SER A 54 -4.35 0.02 2.55
N GLU A 55 -4.28 -0.23 1.24
CA GLU A 55 -3.63 -1.42 0.66
C GLU A 55 -2.13 -1.44 0.96
N LEU A 56 -1.47 -0.29 0.86
CA LEU A 56 -0.03 -0.14 1.13
C LEU A 56 0.31 -0.37 2.61
N LEU A 57 -0.48 0.19 3.53
CA LEU A 57 -0.30 -0.01 4.96
C LEU A 57 -0.59 -1.46 5.37
N ALA A 58 -1.64 -2.07 4.81
CA ALA A 58 -2.00 -3.46 5.09
C ALA A 58 -0.95 -4.47 4.58
N ARG A 59 -0.30 -4.19 3.45
CA ARG A 59 0.79 -5.06 2.94
C ARG A 59 1.98 -5.10 3.90
N ARG A 60 2.40 -3.95 4.46
CA ARG A 60 3.54 -3.91 5.38
C ARG A 60 3.24 -4.57 6.73
N THR A 61 2.02 -4.45 7.24
CA THR A 61 1.63 -5.17 8.47
C THR A 61 1.53 -6.68 8.23
N SER A 62 1.16 -7.09 7.02
CA SER A 62 1.11 -8.51 6.61
C SER A 62 2.47 -9.13 6.28
N ASP A 63 3.49 -8.30 6.06
CA ASP A 63 4.90 -8.71 5.90
C ASP A 63 5.64 -8.85 7.24
N ALA A 64 4.93 -8.80 8.39
CA ALA A 64 5.38 -9.50 9.59
C ALA A 64 5.77 -10.92 9.14
N PRO A 65 6.97 -11.43 9.49
CA PRO A 65 7.60 -12.55 8.80
C PRO A 65 6.56 -13.62 8.61
N ARG A 66 6.12 -13.80 7.35
CA ARG A 66 5.26 -14.91 6.97
C ARG A 66 5.92 -16.11 7.60
N ARG A 67 5.28 -16.68 8.63
CA ARG A 67 5.63 -17.98 9.15
C ARG A 67 5.80 -18.82 7.90
N HIS A 68 7.05 -19.20 7.62
CA HIS A 68 7.33 -20.14 6.55
C HIS A 68 6.31 -21.25 6.75
N ASP A 69 5.40 -21.39 5.78
CA ASP A 69 4.57 -22.58 5.69
C ASP A 69 5.50 -23.74 5.92
N LYS A 70 5.14 -24.55 6.92
CA LYS A 70 5.97 -25.59 7.51
C LYS A 70 6.55 -26.47 6.41
N LEU A 71 7.72 -26.10 5.88
CA LEU A 71 8.62 -27.04 5.25
C LEU A 71 9.04 -27.94 6.39
N HIS A 72 8.40 -29.10 6.45
CA HIS A 72 8.63 -30.10 7.47
C HIS A 72 10.14 -30.23 7.71
N PRO A 73 10.64 -30.02 8.94
CA PRO A 73 12.06 -30.07 9.24
C PRO A 73 12.71 -31.41 8.86
N GLY A 74 11.92 -32.47 8.63
CA GLY A 74 12.38 -33.74 8.08
C GLY A 74 12.91 -33.67 6.64
N VAL A 75 12.45 -32.75 5.78
CA VAL A 75 12.88 -32.70 4.36
C VAL A 75 14.21 -31.97 4.19
N ILE A 76 14.46 -30.92 5.00
CA ILE A 76 15.74 -30.21 5.01
C ILE A 76 16.80 -31.02 5.77
N ALA A 77 16.43 -31.71 6.86
CA ALA A 77 17.34 -32.62 7.55
C ALA A 77 17.76 -33.82 6.68
N ALA A 78 16.87 -34.37 5.84
CA ALA A 78 17.20 -35.49 4.96
C ALA A 78 18.18 -35.09 3.83
N THR A 79 18.07 -33.88 3.29
CA THR A 79 18.95 -33.41 2.20
C THR A 79 20.33 -32.99 2.70
N VAL A 80 20.43 -32.37 3.87
CA VAL A 80 21.73 -32.01 4.49
C VAL A 80 22.46 -33.24 5.04
N CYS A 81 21.74 -34.22 5.62
CA CYS A 81 22.36 -35.48 6.06
C CYS A 81 22.88 -36.33 4.89
N ALA A 82 22.22 -36.31 3.72
CA ALA A 82 22.69 -37.07 2.56
C ALA A 82 24.00 -36.52 1.98
N VAL A 83 24.20 -35.19 1.97
CA VAL A 83 25.43 -34.55 1.47
C VAL A 83 26.58 -34.64 2.49
N ALA A 84 26.27 -34.58 3.79
CA ALA A 84 27.27 -34.75 4.85
C ALA A 84 27.73 -36.22 5.00
N ALA A 85 26.85 -37.20 4.80
CA ALA A 85 27.21 -38.62 4.83
C ALA A 85 28.10 -39.00 3.63
N ALA A 86 27.87 -38.42 2.45
CA ALA A 86 28.69 -38.65 1.27
C ALA A 86 30.11 -38.06 1.42
N SER A 87 30.25 -36.91 2.08
CA SER A 87 31.55 -36.26 2.30
C SER A 87 32.33 -36.89 3.48
N ALA A 88 31.66 -37.39 4.51
CA ALA A 88 32.30 -38.12 5.61
C ALA A 88 32.86 -39.49 5.16
N LEU A 89 32.20 -40.20 4.24
CA LEU A 89 32.68 -41.50 3.74
C LEU A 89 33.97 -41.38 2.91
N VAL A 90 34.19 -40.24 2.24
CA VAL A 90 35.42 -39.97 1.46
C VAL A 90 36.60 -39.65 2.39
N LEU A 91 36.36 -39.00 3.53
CA LEU A 91 37.40 -38.61 4.50
C LEU A 91 37.79 -39.70 5.50
N ILE A 92 36.95 -40.71 5.74
CA ILE A 92 37.29 -41.87 6.59
C ILE A 92 38.33 -42.80 5.93
N ARG A 93 38.48 -42.75 4.60
CA ARG A 93 39.43 -43.59 3.86
C ARG A 93 40.89 -43.13 3.95
N THR A 94 41.17 -41.90 4.42
CA THR A 94 42.51 -41.30 4.41
C THR A 94 43.18 -41.20 5.80
N GLY A 95 42.68 -41.91 6.81
CA GLY A 95 43.38 -42.17 8.07
C GLY A 95 43.59 -40.97 9.01
N THR A 96 43.13 -39.78 8.66
CA THR A 96 43.31 -38.53 9.43
C THR A 96 41.98 -37.84 9.79
N GLY A 97 40.85 -38.55 9.71
CA GLY A 97 39.51 -37.98 9.83
C GLY A 97 38.94 -37.83 11.24
N LEU A 98 39.50 -38.50 12.26
CA LEU A 98 38.88 -38.54 13.60
C LEU A 98 39.01 -37.23 14.38
N ALA A 99 40.12 -36.50 14.23
CA ALA A 99 40.34 -35.25 14.96
C ALA A 99 39.53 -34.08 14.36
N LEU A 100 39.38 -34.04 13.02
CA LEU A 100 38.69 -32.94 12.34
C LEU A 100 37.15 -33.05 12.45
N ALA A 101 36.63 -34.28 12.49
CA ALA A 101 35.20 -34.53 12.69
C ALA A 101 34.70 -34.07 14.07
N ALA A 102 35.52 -34.24 15.12
CA ALA A 102 35.17 -33.78 16.47
C ALA A 102 35.14 -32.24 16.57
N ALA A 103 36.08 -31.55 15.91
CA ALA A 103 36.15 -30.09 15.91
C ALA A 103 34.94 -29.44 15.20
N LEU A 104 34.49 -30.01 14.07
CA LEU A 104 33.32 -29.52 13.35
C LEU A 104 32.01 -29.81 14.11
N ALA A 105 31.92 -30.95 14.80
CA ALA A 105 30.77 -31.28 15.66
C ALA A 105 30.66 -30.31 16.86
N ALA A 106 31.80 -29.92 17.46
CA ALA A 106 31.82 -28.97 18.58
C ALA A 106 31.40 -27.54 18.16
N LEU A 107 31.87 -27.06 16.99
CA LEU A 107 31.48 -25.75 16.45
C LEU A 107 30.00 -25.72 16.02
N GLY A 108 29.51 -26.80 15.39
CA GLY A 108 28.10 -26.95 15.06
C GLY A 108 27.20 -26.96 16.30
N GLY A 109 27.58 -27.72 17.33
CA GLY A 109 26.86 -27.80 18.60
C GLY A 109 26.79 -26.47 19.35
N ALA A 110 27.89 -25.71 19.41
CA ALA A 110 27.94 -24.41 20.06
C ALA A 110 27.06 -23.36 19.34
N SER A 111 27.08 -23.35 18.01
CA SER A 111 26.21 -22.46 17.22
C SER A 111 24.72 -22.80 17.40
N TRP A 112 24.37 -24.08 17.43
CA TRP A 112 23.00 -24.55 17.64
C TRP A 112 22.51 -24.21 19.06
N LEU A 113 23.33 -24.43 20.09
CA LEU A 113 22.96 -24.12 21.47
C LEU A 113 22.82 -22.61 21.70
N TRP A 114 23.67 -21.78 21.07
CA TRP A 114 23.58 -20.33 21.15
C TRP A 114 22.36 -19.77 20.41
N GLN A 115 22.03 -20.34 19.25
CA GLN A 115 20.82 -20.00 18.49
C GLN A 115 19.54 -20.47 19.21
N HIS A 116 19.58 -21.62 19.87
CA HIS A 116 18.43 -22.12 20.65
C HIS A 116 18.24 -21.36 21.97
N ARG A 117 19.31 -20.81 22.55
CA ARG A 117 19.24 -19.92 23.72
C ARG A 117 18.79 -18.51 23.35
N SER A 118 19.26 -17.95 22.23
CA SER A 118 18.82 -16.64 21.75
C SER A 118 17.35 -16.65 21.31
N GLN A 119 16.87 -17.75 20.74
CA GLN A 119 15.45 -17.94 20.46
C GLN A 119 14.60 -18.07 21.73
N ARG A 120 15.11 -18.67 22.82
CA ARG A 120 14.41 -18.68 24.12
C ARG A 120 14.39 -17.32 24.80
N ALA A 121 15.50 -16.57 24.75
CA ALA A 121 15.54 -15.18 25.24
C ALA A 121 14.62 -14.25 24.42
N ALA A 122 14.52 -14.44 23.11
CA ALA A 122 13.58 -13.72 22.25
C ALA A 122 12.11 -14.18 22.40
N SER A 123 11.88 -15.36 22.99
CA SER A 123 10.53 -15.89 23.28
C SER A 123 9.97 -15.42 24.63
N GLU A 124 10.81 -14.87 25.52
CA GLU A 124 10.39 -14.34 26.83
C GLU A 124 10.20 -12.82 26.86
N THR A 125 10.64 -12.09 25.82
CA THR A 125 10.05 -10.79 25.52
C THR A 125 8.62 -11.03 25.07
N MET A 126 7.68 -10.93 26.02
CA MET A 126 6.27 -10.73 25.71
C MET A 126 6.17 -9.73 24.56
N PRO A 127 5.40 -10.00 23.50
CA PRO A 127 5.08 -8.96 22.54
C PRO A 127 4.47 -7.83 23.36
N MET A 128 5.15 -6.69 23.44
CA MET A 128 4.51 -5.48 23.95
C MET A 128 3.16 -5.38 23.23
N PRO A 129 2.05 -5.13 23.94
CA PRO A 129 0.79 -4.91 23.27
C PRO A 129 1.04 -3.83 22.23
N ALA A 130 0.91 -4.20 20.95
CA ALA A 130 0.97 -3.23 19.89
C ALA A 130 -0.05 -2.17 20.28
N GLY A 131 0.42 -0.94 20.52
CA GLY A 131 -0.49 0.17 20.77
C GLY A 131 -1.54 0.22 19.66
N PRO A 132 -2.71 0.82 19.91
CA PRO A 132 -3.71 0.98 18.87
C PRO A 132 -3.04 1.52 17.61
N PRO A 133 -3.37 0.99 16.42
CA PRO A 133 -2.76 1.44 15.18
C PRO A 133 -2.94 2.96 15.07
N PRO A 134 -1.93 3.68 14.56
CA PRO A 134 -1.97 5.14 14.50
C PRO A 134 -3.14 5.67 13.64
N PHE A 135 -3.70 4.83 12.77
CA PHE A 135 -4.83 5.13 11.91
C PHE A 135 -5.88 4.04 12.02
N ASP A 136 -7.14 4.46 12.18
CA ASP A 136 -8.28 3.55 12.08
C ASP A 136 -8.65 3.28 10.61
N THR A 137 -9.38 2.19 10.38
CA THR A 137 -9.80 1.78 9.03
C THR A 137 -10.63 2.84 8.33
N GLU A 138 -11.43 3.59 9.10
CA GLU A 138 -12.33 4.62 8.58
C GLU A 138 -11.58 5.87 8.12
N ALA A 139 -10.54 6.32 8.83
CA ALA A 139 -9.68 7.40 8.35
C ALA A 139 -8.95 7.02 7.07
N LEU A 140 -8.43 5.79 6.99
CA LEU A 140 -7.74 5.29 5.80
C LEU A 140 -8.69 5.21 4.59
N ARG A 141 -9.93 4.78 4.80
CA ARG A 141 -10.97 4.80 3.75
C ARG A 141 -11.26 6.23 3.29
N ARG A 142 -11.46 7.18 4.22
CA ARG A 142 -11.76 8.58 3.89
C ARG A 142 -10.66 9.26 3.10
N ILE A 143 -9.39 9.06 3.46
CA ILE A 143 -8.29 9.64 2.70
C ILE A 143 -8.16 9.01 1.31
N ASP A 144 -8.36 7.69 1.19
CA ASP A 144 -8.33 7.01 -0.11
C ASP A 144 -9.44 7.54 -1.04
N GLU A 145 -10.66 7.68 -0.54
CA GLU A 145 -11.79 8.24 -1.30
C GLU A 145 -11.54 9.69 -1.73
N ALA A 146 -10.97 10.50 -0.85
CA ALA A 146 -10.66 11.90 -1.15
C ALA A 146 -9.59 12.02 -2.25
N PHE A 147 -8.54 11.20 -2.21
CA PHE A 147 -7.54 11.14 -3.27
C PHE A 147 -8.15 10.67 -4.59
N GLU A 148 -8.96 9.60 -4.57
CA GLU A 148 -9.60 9.04 -5.76
C GLU A 148 -10.56 10.03 -6.43
N ALA A 149 -11.44 10.67 -5.64
CA ALA A 149 -12.40 11.64 -6.14
C ALA A 149 -11.71 12.87 -6.74
N THR A 150 -10.63 13.34 -6.11
CA THR A 150 -9.86 14.48 -6.63
C THR A 150 -9.10 14.11 -7.90
N ALA A 151 -8.43 12.96 -7.94
CA ALA A 151 -7.67 12.51 -9.11
C ALA A 151 -8.54 12.26 -10.35
N ALA A 152 -9.84 12.01 -10.18
CA ALA A 152 -10.78 11.87 -11.28
C ALA A 152 -11.02 13.18 -12.05
N ILE A 153 -10.78 14.33 -11.41
CA ILE A 153 -11.08 15.65 -11.98
C ILE A 153 -9.84 16.52 -12.21
N VAL A 154 -8.76 16.33 -11.45
CA VAL A 154 -7.53 17.14 -11.60
C VAL A 154 -6.61 16.56 -12.66
N THR A 155 -5.86 17.43 -13.34
CA THR A 155 -4.91 17.05 -14.40
C THR A 155 -3.61 17.86 -14.29
N GLY A 156 -2.60 17.45 -15.05
CA GLY A 156 -1.33 18.18 -15.18
C GLY A 156 -0.62 18.38 -13.83
N PRO A 157 -0.19 19.62 -13.51
CA PRO A 157 0.61 19.89 -12.32
C PRO A 157 -0.13 19.59 -11.00
N MET A 158 -1.45 19.76 -10.97
CA MET A 158 -2.26 19.48 -9.78
C MET A 158 -2.30 17.97 -9.49
N LEU A 159 -2.41 17.13 -10.53
CA LEU A 159 -2.36 15.69 -10.37
C LEU A 159 -0.98 15.24 -9.89
N ALA A 160 0.10 15.84 -10.41
CA ALA A 160 1.46 15.55 -9.96
C ALA A 160 1.66 15.91 -8.47
N ALA A 161 1.16 17.07 -8.04
CA ALA A 161 1.19 17.48 -6.64
C ALA A 161 0.39 16.51 -5.75
N LEU A 162 -0.80 16.08 -6.21
CA LEU A 162 -1.63 15.12 -5.50
C LEU A 162 -0.94 13.76 -5.32
N VAL A 163 -0.28 13.25 -6.37
CA VAL A 163 0.50 12.01 -6.33
C VAL A 163 1.69 12.14 -5.39
N SER A 164 2.39 13.28 -5.42
CA SER A 164 3.54 13.54 -4.56
C SER A 164 3.14 13.59 -3.08
N LEU A 165 2.04 14.30 -2.77
CA LEU A 165 1.46 14.33 -1.43
C LEU A 165 1.05 12.94 -0.95
N LYS A 166 0.40 12.13 -1.80
CA LYS A 166 0.07 10.74 -1.47
C LYS A 166 1.31 9.93 -1.12
N ALA A 167 2.39 10.07 -1.89
CA ALA A 167 3.64 9.37 -1.61
C ALA A 167 4.25 9.80 -0.27
N ALA A 168 4.27 11.10 0.05
CA ALA A 168 4.73 11.60 1.34
C ALA A 168 3.87 11.09 2.52
N ALA A 169 2.55 11.12 2.37
CA ALA A 169 1.61 10.59 3.37
C ALA A 169 1.83 9.09 3.63
N VAL A 170 2.04 8.29 2.57
CA VAL A 170 2.34 6.86 2.69
C VAL A 170 3.65 6.64 3.44
N ARG A 171 4.75 7.32 3.07
CA ARG A 171 6.06 7.17 3.73
C ARG A 171 5.95 7.49 5.22
N MET A 172 5.30 8.60 5.56
CA MET A 172 5.12 9.00 6.96
C MET A 172 4.21 8.05 7.73
N ALA A 173 3.06 7.63 7.18
CA ALA A 173 2.18 6.67 7.84
C ALA A 173 2.88 5.34 8.12
N LEU A 174 3.68 4.87 7.15
CA LEU A 174 4.48 3.66 7.28
C LEU A 174 5.59 3.80 8.34
N ALA A 175 6.18 4.99 8.49
CA ALA A 175 7.22 5.24 9.47
C ALA A 175 6.66 5.31 10.90
N LEU A 176 5.42 5.79 11.08
CA LEU A 176 4.77 5.87 12.39
C LEU A 176 4.39 4.52 13.02
N ASN A 177 4.33 3.44 12.24
CA ASN A 177 3.93 2.10 12.75
C ASN A 177 4.94 1.45 13.72
N GLY A 178 6.10 2.06 13.96
CA GLY A 178 7.10 1.51 14.88
C GLY A 178 7.97 2.53 15.58
N VAL A 179 7.73 3.83 15.37
CA VAL A 179 8.55 4.90 15.98
C VAL A 179 7.78 5.56 17.11
N GLN A 180 8.41 5.63 18.27
CA GLN A 180 7.95 6.46 19.38
C GLN A 180 8.50 7.88 19.24
N ALA A 181 7.80 8.85 19.83
CA ALA A 181 8.30 10.21 19.88
C ALA A 181 9.59 10.29 20.73
N ASP A 182 10.53 11.10 20.28
CA ASP A 182 11.79 11.42 20.96
C ASP A 182 12.17 12.89 20.74
N ASP A 183 13.36 13.29 21.18
CA ASP A 183 13.82 14.69 21.08
C ASP A 183 13.96 15.18 19.63
N GLY A 184 14.23 14.29 18.67
CA GLY A 184 14.38 14.64 17.26
C GLY A 184 13.07 14.52 16.46
N PHE A 185 12.12 13.71 16.93
CA PHE A 185 10.77 13.61 16.39
C PHE A 185 9.74 13.68 17.52
N THR A 186 9.19 14.88 17.72
CA THR A 186 8.40 15.20 18.91
C THR A 186 7.00 14.57 18.88
N LEU A 187 6.32 14.58 20.03
CA LEU A 187 4.92 14.17 20.11
C LEU A 187 4.01 15.02 19.22
N ASP A 188 4.30 16.32 19.12
CA ASP A 188 3.56 17.25 18.27
C ASP A 188 3.74 16.91 16.78
N ASP A 189 4.95 16.50 16.38
CA ASP A 189 5.20 16.06 15.01
C ASP A 189 4.43 14.78 14.67
N ARG A 190 4.40 13.83 15.60
CA ARG A 190 3.59 12.63 15.47
C ARG A 190 2.11 12.96 15.33
N MET A 191 1.59 13.81 16.22
CA MET A 191 0.17 14.21 16.21
C MET A 191 -0.18 14.99 14.95
N TYR A 192 0.71 15.86 14.47
CA TYR A 192 0.52 16.59 13.22
C TYR A 192 0.37 15.64 12.04
N VAL A 193 1.24 14.63 11.91
CA VAL A 193 1.17 13.65 10.82
C VAL A 193 -0.12 12.84 10.92
N ILE A 194 -0.50 12.42 12.13
CA ILE A 194 -1.74 11.67 12.36
C ILE A 194 -2.95 12.50 11.92
N GLU A 195 -3.08 13.74 12.38
CA GLU A 195 -4.21 14.61 12.02
C GLU A 195 -4.18 15.04 10.55
N SER A 196 -3.00 15.18 9.95
CA SER A 196 -2.86 15.48 8.53
C SER A 196 -3.49 14.40 7.67
N ILE A 197 -3.21 13.14 7.98
CA ILE A 197 -3.74 11.99 7.25
C ILE A 197 -5.20 11.72 7.63
N ARG A 198 -5.54 11.85 8.91
CA ARG A 198 -6.89 11.54 9.42
C ARG A 198 -7.94 12.57 9.02
N ARG A 199 -7.55 13.85 8.94
CA ARG A 199 -8.49 14.97 8.86
C ARG A 199 -8.09 16.01 7.82
N TYR A 200 -6.89 16.60 7.91
CA TYR A 200 -6.60 17.79 7.10
C TYR A 200 -6.53 17.52 5.60
N ILE A 201 -5.87 16.44 5.17
CA ILE A 201 -5.82 16.06 3.75
C ILE A 201 -7.23 15.74 3.23
N PRO A 202 -8.00 14.81 3.84
CA PRO A 202 -9.38 14.54 3.42
C PRO A 202 -10.27 15.79 3.36
N ASP A 203 -10.24 16.64 4.39
CA ASP A 203 -11.08 17.83 4.49
C ASP A 203 -10.70 18.85 3.40
N THR A 204 -9.41 19.04 3.14
CA THR A 204 -8.89 19.94 2.09
C THR A 204 -9.39 19.51 0.71
N LEU A 205 -9.21 18.23 0.38
CA LEU A 205 -9.63 17.67 -0.90
C LEU A 205 -11.17 17.72 -1.05
N SER A 206 -11.90 17.43 0.01
CA SER A 206 -13.36 17.48 0.03
C SER A 206 -13.89 18.91 -0.15
N ALA A 207 -13.28 19.90 0.49
CA ALA A 207 -13.64 21.30 0.35
C ALA A 207 -13.46 21.78 -1.10
N TYR A 208 -12.36 21.40 -1.75
CA TYR A 208 -12.16 21.70 -3.18
C TYR A 208 -13.22 21.04 -4.07
N LEU A 209 -13.61 19.80 -3.77
CA LEU A 209 -14.63 19.08 -4.54
C LEU A 209 -16.03 19.72 -4.44
N GLN A 210 -16.34 20.40 -3.33
CA GLN A 210 -17.58 21.13 -3.14
C GLN A 210 -17.69 22.38 -4.03
N VAL A 211 -16.57 22.94 -4.49
CA VAL A 211 -16.58 24.08 -5.41
C VAL A 211 -17.10 23.62 -6.79
N PRO A 212 -18.15 24.25 -7.35
CA PRO A 212 -18.65 23.92 -8.68
C PRO A 212 -17.55 24.00 -9.74
N ALA A 213 -17.49 23.03 -10.65
CA ALA A 213 -16.39 22.90 -11.62
C ALA A 213 -16.15 24.18 -12.45
N ALA A 214 -17.22 24.87 -12.84
CA ALA A 214 -17.15 26.12 -13.59
C ALA A 214 -16.55 27.29 -12.79
N GLN A 215 -16.58 27.23 -11.45
CA GLN A 215 -16.10 28.29 -10.56
C GLN A 215 -14.68 28.05 -10.05
N ARG A 216 -14.15 26.81 -10.16
CA ARG A 216 -12.81 26.48 -9.66
C ARG A 216 -11.65 27.31 -10.24
N PRO A 217 -11.63 27.65 -11.55
CA PRO A 217 -10.57 28.50 -12.11
C PRO A 217 -10.88 29.99 -11.93
N VAL A 218 -12.06 30.36 -11.46
CA VAL A 218 -12.47 31.76 -11.32
C VAL A 218 -11.88 32.31 -10.02
N PRO A 219 -11.13 33.43 -10.05
CA PRO A 219 -10.69 34.12 -8.85
C PRO A 219 -11.89 34.49 -7.97
N GLY A 220 -11.74 34.36 -6.65
CA GLY A 220 -12.74 34.85 -5.71
C GLY A 220 -12.92 36.37 -5.84
N ALA A 221 -14.05 36.92 -5.38
CA ALA A 221 -14.27 38.36 -5.40
C ALA A 221 -13.11 39.10 -4.68
N GLY A 222 -12.33 39.91 -5.42
CA GLY A 222 -11.15 40.65 -4.92
C GLY A 222 -9.82 40.12 -5.46
N GLU A 223 -8.73 40.26 -4.69
CA GLU A 223 -7.41 39.64 -4.95
C GLU A 223 -7.41 38.10 -4.68
N GLY A 224 -8.58 37.48 -4.72
CA GLY A 224 -8.80 36.13 -4.25
C GLY A 224 -8.19 35.11 -5.21
N LYS A 225 -7.21 34.35 -4.73
CA LYS A 225 -6.75 33.10 -5.38
C LYS A 225 -7.95 32.25 -5.80
N SER A 226 -7.89 31.66 -7.00
CA SER A 226 -8.92 30.72 -7.44
C SER A 226 -8.91 29.47 -6.57
N ALA A 227 -9.98 28.65 -6.60
CA ALA A 227 -9.99 27.39 -5.86
C ALA A 227 -8.86 26.45 -6.34
N ASN A 228 -8.50 26.52 -7.62
CA ASN A 228 -7.33 25.82 -8.15
C ASN A 228 -6.04 26.31 -7.49
N ASP A 229 -5.80 27.62 -7.43
CA ASP A 229 -4.59 28.18 -6.84
C ASP A 229 -4.49 27.88 -5.34
N LEU A 230 -5.63 27.92 -4.64
CA LEU A 230 -5.73 27.57 -3.22
C LEU A 230 -5.40 26.10 -2.99
N LEU A 231 -6.01 25.18 -3.75
CA LEU A 231 -5.70 23.76 -3.64
C LEU A 231 -4.21 23.51 -3.92
N GLN A 232 -3.67 24.08 -4.99
CA GLN A 232 -2.26 23.89 -5.34
C GLN A 232 -1.32 24.35 -4.22
N GLY A 233 -1.59 25.53 -3.64
CA GLY A 233 -0.83 26.04 -2.50
C GLY A 233 -0.96 25.16 -1.27
N GLN A 234 -2.16 24.65 -0.97
CA GLN A 234 -2.41 23.77 0.17
C GLN A 234 -1.73 22.40 0.00
N LEU A 235 -1.76 21.82 -1.19
CA LEU A 235 -1.05 20.56 -1.48
C LEU A 235 0.46 20.73 -1.30
N ALA A 236 1.03 21.82 -1.81
CA ALA A 236 2.46 22.11 -1.66
C ALA A 236 2.85 22.32 -0.18
N LEU A 237 2.03 23.06 0.57
CA LEU A 237 2.25 23.28 2.01
C LEU A 237 2.23 21.94 2.76
N LEU A 238 1.15 21.16 2.62
CA LEU A 238 0.99 19.86 3.29
C LEU A 238 2.13 18.91 2.93
N GLN A 239 2.54 18.87 1.67
CA GLN A 239 3.68 18.07 1.25
C GLN A 239 4.97 18.50 1.96
N SER A 240 5.28 19.80 1.95
CA SER A 240 6.51 20.31 2.56
C SER A 240 6.55 20.06 4.07
N GLU A 241 5.42 20.17 4.77
CA GLU A 241 5.31 19.91 6.20
C GLU A 241 5.51 18.43 6.54
N LEU A 242 5.00 17.51 5.69
CA LEU A 242 5.24 16.08 5.85
C LEU A 242 6.71 15.73 5.58
N GLU A 243 7.32 16.29 4.54
CA GLU A 243 8.73 16.04 4.19
C GLU A 243 9.69 16.59 5.24
N GLN A 244 9.42 17.76 5.82
CA GLN A 244 10.23 18.29 6.92
C GLN A 244 10.17 17.40 8.17
N ARG A 245 9.02 16.80 8.46
CA ARG A 245 8.88 15.86 9.58
C ARG A 245 9.54 14.52 9.27
N GLU A 246 9.49 14.07 8.01
CA GLU A 246 10.25 12.92 7.53
C GLU A 246 11.75 13.12 7.75
N GLN A 247 12.28 14.30 7.45
CA GLN A 247 13.69 14.64 7.68
C GLN A 247 14.05 14.64 9.17
N ARG A 248 13.20 15.22 10.03
CA ARG A 248 13.40 15.20 11.49
C ARG A 248 13.41 13.77 12.05
N LEU A 249 12.49 12.94 11.59
CA LEU A 249 12.44 11.52 11.93
C LEU A 249 13.73 10.78 11.53
N HIS A 250 14.21 10.99 10.31
CA HIS A 250 15.48 10.41 9.86
C HIS A 250 16.68 10.94 10.64
N GLY A 251 16.71 12.25 10.93
CA GLY A 251 17.76 12.88 11.72
C GLY A 251 17.90 12.23 13.09
N SER A 252 16.79 12.02 13.80
CA SER A 252 16.79 11.35 15.10
C SER A 252 17.38 9.93 15.03
N ALA A 253 16.98 9.15 14.02
CA ALA A 253 17.49 7.79 13.83
C ALA A 253 19.01 7.77 13.57
N VAL A 254 19.51 8.71 12.76
CA VAL A 254 20.96 8.84 12.49
C VAL A 254 21.71 9.25 13.75
N GLU A 255 21.20 10.20 14.53
CA GLU A 255 21.81 10.61 15.79
C GLU A 255 21.89 9.46 16.81
N ALA A 256 20.84 8.64 16.89
CA ALA A 256 20.83 7.46 17.74
C ALA A 256 21.94 6.48 17.36
N LEU A 257 22.16 6.23 16.06
CA LEU A 257 23.25 5.38 15.56
C LEU A 257 24.62 5.97 15.87
N LEU A 258 24.80 7.29 15.69
CA LEU A 258 26.05 7.97 16.03
C LEU A 258 26.37 7.89 17.53
N ARG A 259 25.37 8.01 18.41
CA ARG A 259 25.54 7.81 19.86
C ARG A 259 26.03 6.39 20.17
N GLN A 260 25.45 5.37 19.54
CA GLN A 260 25.90 3.98 19.70
C GLN A 260 27.34 3.77 19.21
N GLN A 261 27.71 4.34 18.06
CA GLN A 261 29.07 4.27 17.55
C GLN A 261 30.09 4.88 18.52
N ARG A 262 29.82 6.08 19.05
CA ARG A 262 30.69 6.75 20.04
C ARG A 262 30.85 5.92 21.31
N PHE A 263 29.77 5.31 21.79
CA PHE A 263 29.81 4.40 22.93
C PHE A 263 30.71 3.19 22.69
N LEU A 264 30.55 2.50 21.55
CA LEU A 264 31.38 1.34 21.19
C LEU A 264 32.86 1.71 21.09
N GLN A 265 33.17 2.84 20.46
CA GLN A 265 34.54 3.34 20.37
C GLN A 265 35.15 3.59 21.76
N SER A 266 34.43 4.26 22.65
CA SER A 266 34.90 4.52 24.03
C SER A 266 35.14 3.25 24.85
N LYS A 267 34.40 2.17 24.59
CA LYS A 267 34.58 0.86 25.24
C LYS A 267 35.81 0.15 24.69
N ALA A 268 36.03 0.22 23.37
CA ALA A 268 37.19 -0.39 22.73
C ALA A 268 38.52 0.27 23.12
N THR A 269 38.52 1.55 23.51
CA THR A 269 39.76 2.24 23.95
C THR A 269 40.13 1.99 25.42
N ARG A 270 39.27 1.31 26.19
CA ARG A 270 39.46 1.08 27.64
C ARG A 270 39.89 -0.37 27.96
N SER A 271 40.06 -1.22 26.95
CA SER A 271 40.62 -2.58 27.04
C SER A 271 42.02 -2.62 26.46
#